data_AF-A0A0C9XH17-F1
#
_entry.id   AF-A0A0C9XH17-F1
#
_cell.length_a   1.000
_cell.length_b   1.000
_cell.length_c   1.000
_cell.angle_alpha   90.00
_cell.angle_beta   90.00
_cell.angle_gamma   90.00
#
_symmetry.space_group_name_H-M   'P 1'
#
loop_
_entity.id
_entity.type
_entity.pdbx_description
1 polymer ?
#
loop_
_entity_poly.entity_id
_entity_poly.type
_entity_poly.pdbx_seq_one_letter_code
_entity_poly.pdbx_strand_id
1 'polypeptide(L)'
;MIFAGDFAQLMPCYNGNVGTSVDASMSEHGQQSAIGKALWHQVTTVVILQKNMRQNTQSVEDAKLRTALENMRYAKCTADDIKFLRSCITGRQPNQPKLADKRFRNVSIITALNSQKDRINELGSARFATDTGQTLTDFYSVDTLGVEC
;
A
#
# COMPACT_ATOMS: atom_id res chain seq x y z
N MET A 1 6.61 -1.79 -24.27
CA MET A 1 6.02 -2.13 -22.95
C MET A 1 6.58 -1.15 -21.93
N ILE A 2 5.73 -0.54 -21.10
CA ILE A 2 6.18 0.37 -20.04
C ILE A 2 5.78 -0.25 -18.72
N PHE A 3 6.78 -0.51 -17.87
CA PHE A 3 6.55 -0.95 -16.50
C PHE A 3 6.68 0.25 -15.56
N ALA A 4 5.76 0.36 -14.63
CA ALA A 4 5.81 1.36 -13.57
C ALA A 4 5.47 0.68 -12.24
N GLY A 5 6.28 0.94 -11.23
CA GLY A 5 6.13 0.31 -9.93
C GLY A 5 7.26 0.69 -8.99
N ASP A 6 7.18 0.17 -7.77
CA ASP A 6 8.17 0.41 -6.73
C ASP A 6 8.51 -0.91 -6.04
N PHE A 7 9.73 -1.40 -6.25
CA PHE A 7 10.21 -2.67 -5.69
C PHE A 7 10.40 -2.67 -4.17
N ALA A 8 10.37 -1.49 -3.52
CA ALA A 8 10.38 -1.40 -2.07
C ALA A 8 8.99 -1.61 -1.45
N GLN A 9 7.96 -1.89 -2.26
CA GLN A 9 6.61 -2.20 -1.80
C GLN A 9 6.44 -3.70 -1.50
N LEU A 10 5.20 -4.10 -1.24
CA LEU A 10 4.85 -5.48 -0.93
C LEU A 10 5.24 -6.41 -2.09
N MET A 11 5.86 -7.53 -1.72
CA MET A 11 6.13 -8.61 -2.66
C MET A 11 4.80 -9.14 -3.25
N PRO A 12 4.79 -9.58 -4.52
CA PRO A 12 3.64 -10.27 -5.08
C PRO A 12 3.19 -11.41 -4.15
N CYS A 13 1.88 -11.66 -4.09
CA CYS A 13 1.28 -12.66 -3.21
C CYS A 13 1.72 -14.12 -3.50
N TYR A 14 2.48 -14.37 -4.57
CA TYR A 14 2.90 -15.70 -4.98
C TYR A 14 4.40 -15.77 -5.35
N ASN A 15 5.04 -16.81 -4.79
CA ASN A 15 6.36 -17.41 -5.05
C ASN A 15 7.49 -16.52 -5.62
N GLY A 16 8.53 -16.28 -4.80
CA GLY A 16 9.69 -15.42 -5.11
C GLY A 16 10.78 -16.03 -6.01
N ASN A 17 10.46 -17.07 -6.79
CA ASN A 17 11.47 -17.76 -7.59
C ASN A 17 11.63 -17.09 -8.98
N VAL A 18 12.84 -16.66 -9.35
CA VAL A 18 13.12 -15.84 -10.56
C VAL A 18 13.54 -16.67 -11.77
N GLY A 19 13.38 -18.00 -11.72
CA GLY A 19 13.76 -18.88 -12.84
C GLY A 19 12.97 -18.59 -14.13
N THR A 20 13.69 -18.57 -15.26
CA THR A 20 13.18 -18.37 -16.63
C THR A 20 13.08 -19.67 -17.44
N SER A 21 13.55 -20.79 -16.87
CA SER A 21 13.50 -22.09 -17.54
C SER A 21 12.06 -22.55 -17.70
N VAL A 22 11.67 -22.84 -18.93
CA VAL A 22 10.37 -23.40 -19.30
C VAL A 22 10.58 -24.88 -19.60
N ASP A 23 9.82 -25.75 -18.94
CA ASP A 23 9.78 -27.19 -19.22
C ASP A 23 8.34 -27.59 -19.61
N ALA A 24 8.20 -28.58 -20.49
CA ALA A 24 6.89 -29.05 -20.97
C ALA A 24 6.02 -29.67 -19.85
N SER A 25 6.63 -30.11 -18.75
CA SER A 25 5.94 -30.59 -17.54
C SER A 25 5.44 -29.47 -16.62
N MET A 26 5.79 -28.20 -16.89
CA MET A 26 5.33 -27.07 -16.07
C MET A 26 3.85 -26.79 -16.31
N SER A 27 3.15 -26.38 -15.24
CA SER A 27 1.80 -25.84 -15.36
C SER A 27 1.79 -24.60 -16.27
N GLU A 28 0.65 -24.35 -16.92
CA GLU A 28 0.44 -23.17 -17.77
C GLU A 28 0.85 -21.87 -17.05
N HIS A 29 0.49 -21.75 -15.76
CA HIS A 29 0.90 -20.64 -14.91
C HIS A 29 2.43 -20.52 -14.75
N GLY A 30 3.12 -21.65 -14.60
CA GLY A 30 4.58 -21.69 -14.53
C GLY A 30 5.25 -21.23 -15.83
N GLN A 31 4.68 -21.60 -16.98
CA GLN A 31 5.16 -21.16 -18.30
C GLN A 31 4.94 -19.66 -18.49
N GLN A 32 3.73 -19.15 -18.17
CA GLN A 32 3.42 -17.71 -18.21
C GLN A 32 4.35 -16.89 -17.32
N SER A 33 4.67 -17.37 -16.11
CA SER A 33 5.62 -16.72 -15.20
C SER A 33 7.03 -16.64 -15.79
N ALA A 34 7.52 -17.73 -16.41
CA ALA A 34 8.83 -17.77 -17.05
C ALA A 34 8.92 -16.84 -18.28
N ILE A 35 7.87 -16.78 -19.09
CA ILE A 35 7.76 -15.82 -20.21
C ILE A 35 7.76 -14.38 -19.71
N GLY A 36 6.99 -14.07 -18.65
CA GLY A 36 6.99 -12.74 -18.04
C GLY A 36 8.37 -12.30 -17.55
N LYS A 37 9.15 -13.23 -16.98
CA LYS A 37 10.54 -12.97 -16.57
C LYS A 37 11.47 -12.79 -17.77
N ALA A 38 11.32 -13.59 -18.82
CA ALA A 38 12.09 -13.41 -20.06
C ALA A 38 11.83 -12.03 -20.70
N LEU A 39 10.58 -11.57 -20.71
CA LEU A 39 10.21 -10.21 -21.14
C LEU A 39 10.81 -9.14 -20.24
N TRP A 40 10.88 -9.37 -18.92
CA TRP A 40 11.55 -8.45 -17.99
C TRP A 40 13.04 -8.27 -18.32
N HIS A 41 13.73 -9.34 -18.72
CA HIS A 41 15.14 -9.27 -19.14
C HIS A 41 15.37 -8.47 -20.44
N GLN A 42 14.32 -8.19 -21.22
CA GLN A 42 14.41 -7.37 -22.43
C GLN A 42 14.30 -5.86 -22.14
N VAL A 43 14.10 -5.46 -20.87
CA VAL A 43 14.06 -4.05 -20.49
C VAL A 43 15.46 -3.45 -20.55
N THR A 44 15.68 -2.52 -21.48
CA THR A 44 16.99 -1.87 -21.70
C THR A 44 17.17 -0.55 -20.95
N THR A 45 16.06 0.08 -20.55
CA THR A 45 16.06 1.44 -19.97
C THR A 45 15.31 1.46 -18.65
N VAL A 46 15.95 2.02 -17.63
CA VAL A 46 15.34 2.24 -16.30
C VAL A 46 15.35 3.74 -16.01
N VAL A 47 14.19 4.28 -15.64
CA VAL A 47 14.03 5.68 -15.23
C VAL A 47 13.65 5.70 -13.76
N ILE A 48 14.42 6.43 -12.95
CA ILE A 48 14.17 6.59 -11.50
C ILE A 48 13.68 8.02 -11.24
N LEU A 49 12.46 8.14 -10.73
CA LEU A 49 11.90 9.43 -10.32
C LEU A 49 12.38 9.76 -8.90
N GLN A 50 13.00 10.94 -8.73
CA GLN A 50 13.59 11.35 -7.44
C GLN A 50 12.71 12.33 -6.65
N LYS A 51 11.86 13.11 -7.33
CA LYS A 51 11.04 14.14 -6.68
C LYS A 51 9.76 13.53 -6.11
N ASN A 52 9.58 13.62 -4.79
CA ASN A 52 8.33 13.25 -4.14
C ASN A 52 7.27 14.33 -4.36
N MET A 53 6.16 13.96 -4.99
CA MET A 53 5.03 14.87 -5.25
C MET A 53 3.85 14.68 -4.28
N ARG A 54 3.94 13.71 -3.35
CA ARG A 54 2.90 13.37 -2.37
C ARG A 54 2.99 14.27 -1.13
N GLN A 55 4.20 14.61 -0.69
CA GLN A 55 4.47 15.46 0.47
C GLN A 55 5.11 16.79 0.02
N ASN A 56 4.33 17.66 -0.61
CA ASN A 56 4.83 18.96 -1.09
C ASN A 56 4.97 20.00 0.04
N THR A 57 4.25 19.82 1.14
CA THR A 57 4.30 20.71 2.31
C THR A 57 5.61 20.50 3.08
N GLN A 58 6.24 21.60 3.49
CA GLN A 58 7.56 21.60 4.13
C GLN A 58 7.47 21.97 5.62
N SER A 59 6.57 21.34 6.39
CA SER A 59 6.70 21.44 7.85
C SER A 59 7.96 20.70 8.33
N VAL A 60 8.45 21.05 9.52
CA VAL A 60 9.61 20.37 10.12
C VAL A 60 9.30 18.89 10.37
N GLU A 61 8.06 18.59 10.74
CA GLU A 61 7.55 17.23 10.93
C GLU A 61 7.43 16.47 9.60
N ASP A 62 6.97 17.11 8.53
CA ASP A 62 6.90 16.50 7.20
C ASP A 62 8.30 16.17 6.67
N ALA A 63 9.28 17.05 6.92
CA ALA A 63 10.67 16.79 6.57
C ALA A 63 11.24 15.58 7.32
N LYS A 64 10.95 15.44 8.62
CA LYS A 64 11.33 14.27 9.44
C LYS A 64 10.67 13.00 8.92
N LEU A 65 9.37 13.06 8.60
CA LEU A 65 8.64 11.93 8.05
C LEU A 65 9.20 11.49 6.69
N ARG A 66 9.54 12.44 5.82
CA ARG A 66 10.15 12.14 4.51
C ARG A 66 11.49 11.44 4.68
N THR A 67 12.37 11.95 5.54
CA THR A 67 13.66 11.30 5.84
C THR A 67 13.46 9.90 6.41
N ALA A 68 12.52 9.72 7.34
CA ALA A 68 12.23 8.41 7.92
C ALA A 68 11.71 7.41 6.86
N LEU A 69 10.87 7.85 5.91
CA LEU A 69 10.37 7.03 4.80
C LEU A 69 11.48 6.60 3.84
N GLU A 70 12.39 7.52 3.48
CA GLU A 70 13.57 7.22 2.67
C GLU A 70 14.47 6.20 3.38
N ASN A 71 14.69 6.35 4.69
CA ASN A 71 15.48 5.40 5.47
C ASN A 71 14.80 4.03 5.61
N MET A 72 13.48 3.98 5.80
CA MET A 72 12.70 2.72 5.84
C MET A 72 12.82 1.95 4.53
N ARG A 73 12.80 2.64 3.38
CA ARG A 73 12.96 2.04 2.04
C ARG A 73 14.24 1.22 1.91
N TYR A 74 15.32 1.65 2.56
CA TYR A 74 16.63 1.00 2.53
C TYR A 74 16.96 0.19 3.80
N ALA A 75 15.98 0.00 4.70
CA ALA A 75 16.18 -0.62 6.01
C ALA A 75 17.30 0.04 6.85
N LYS A 76 17.43 1.37 6.76
CA LYS A 76 18.45 2.20 7.42
C LYS A 76 17.86 3.17 8.45
N CYS A 77 16.80 2.77 9.15
CA CYS A 77 16.18 3.62 10.17
C CYS A 77 17.16 3.99 11.29
N THR A 78 17.23 5.27 11.61
CA THR A 78 18.03 5.80 12.72
C THR A 78 17.23 5.79 14.04
N ALA A 79 17.93 6.01 15.16
CA ALA A 79 17.27 6.15 16.46
C ALA A 79 16.28 7.34 16.49
N ASP A 80 16.60 8.43 15.77
CA ASP A 80 15.74 9.60 15.66
C ASP A 80 14.49 9.31 14.84
N ASP A 81 14.60 8.53 13.75
CA ASP A 81 13.44 8.08 12.96
C ASP A 81 12.48 7.25 13.83
N ILE A 82 13.01 6.29 14.59
CA ILE A 82 12.23 5.43 15.48
C ILE A 82 11.56 6.28 16.58
N LYS A 83 12.29 7.23 17.16
CA LYS A 83 11.74 8.15 18.18
C LYS A 83 10.60 9.00 17.60
N PHE A 84 10.78 9.52 16.39
CA PHE A 84 9.75 10.26 15.67
C PHE A 84 8.50 9.41 15.42
N LEU A 85 8.64 8.20 14.86
CA LEU A 85 7.51 7.30 14.60
C LEU A 85 6.78 6.91 15.89
N ARG A 86 7.50 6.69 16.99
CA ARG A 86 6.90 6.41 18.30
C ARG A 86 6.08 7.58 18.85
N SER A 87 6.44 8.82 18.49
CA SER A 87 5.65 10.00 18.90
C SER A 87 4.27 10.06 18.22
N CYS A 88 4.12 9.43 17.06
CA CYS A 88 2.86 9.32 16.33
C CYS A 88 1.93 8.23 16.88
N ILE A 89 2.41 7.37 17.80
CA ILE A 89 1.61 6.30 18.38
C ILE A 89 0.61 6.89 19.38
N THR A 90 -0.67 6.57 19.18
CA THR A 90 -1.73 6.96 20.10
C THR A 90 -1.59 6.27 21.45
N GLY A 91 -1.90 6.96 22.54
CA GLY A 91 -1.86 6.34 23.87
C GLY A 91 -2.52 7.17 24.96
N ARG A 92 -2.27 6.79 26.22
CA ARG A 92 -2.95 7.36 27.40
C ARG A 92 -2.24 8.58 27.98
N GLN A 93 -1.01 8.86 27.56
CA GLN A 93 -0.23 9.96 28.11
C GLN A 93 -0.77 11.32 27.63
N PRO A 94 -0.62 12.40 28.42
CA PRO A 94 -1.16 13.72 28.08
C PRO A 94 -0.69 14.26 26.72
N ASN A 95 0.54 13.96 26.32
CA ASN A 95 1.16 14.45 25.08
C ASN A 95 1.01 13.48 23.89
N GLN A 96 0.24 12.40 24.01
CA GLN A 96 0.03 11.44 22.93
C GLN A 96 -1.24 11.78 22.13
N PRO A 97 -1.25 11.52 20.81
CA PRO A 97 -2.46 11.69 20.02
C PRO A 97 -3.55 10.74 20.51
N LYS A 98 -4.79 11.23 20.53
CA LYS A 98 -5.95 10.43 20.96
C LYS A 98 -6.79 10.08 19.75
N LEU A 99 -7.07 8.79 19.57
CA LEU A 99 -7.91 8.34 18.45
C LEU A 99 -9.35 8.90 18.52
N ALA A 100 -9.80 9.27 19.72
CA ALA A 100 -11.10 9.90 19.94
C ALA A 100 -11.15 11.37 19.46
N ASP A 101 -10.03 11.99 19.09
CA ASP A 101 -10.01 13.36 18.58
C ASP A 101 -10.85 13.46 17.28
N LYS A 102 -11.65 14.53 17.15
CA LYS A 102 -12.53 14.74 15.98
C LYS A 102 -11.79 14.69 14.64
N ARG A 103 -10.51 15.08 14.61
CA ARG A 103 -9.66 15.04 13.40
C ARG A 103 -9.49 13.62 12.83
N PHE A 104 -9.64 12.58 13.65
CA PHE A 104 -9.53 11.18 13.22
C PHE A 104 -10.89 10.52 12.98
N ARG A 105 -12.00 11.27 13.03
CA ARG A 105 -13.34 10.66 12.94
C ARG A 105 -13.58 10.01 11.58
N ASN A 106 -13.21 10.68 10.49
CA ASN A 106 -13.48 10.23 9.12
C ASN A 106 -12.19 10.04 8.30
N VAL A 107 -11.10 9.62 8.95
CA VAL A 107 -9.84 9.32 8.28
C VAL A 107 -9.80 7.88 7.80
N SER A 108 -9.04 7.62 6.74
CA SER A 108 -8.81 6.26 6.25
C SER A 108 -8.01 5.43 7.26
N ILE A 109 -8.46 4.21 7.49
CA ILE A 109 -7.80 3.26 8.41
C ILE A 109 -7.23 2.11 7.57
N ILE A 110 -5.94 1.88 7.71
CA ILE A 110 -5.24 0.76 7.06
C ILE A 110 -5.07 -0.34 8.11
N THR A 111 -5.49 -1.56 7.78
CA THR A 111 -5.32 -2.74 8.63
C THR A 111 -4.63 -3.86 7.87
N ALA A 112 -4.04 -4.80 8.59
CA ALA A 112 -3.31 -5.92 7.99
C ALA A 112 -4.24 -6.99 7.40
N LEU A 113 -5.45 -7.14 7.94
CA LEU A 113 -6.37 -8.22 7.59
C LEU A 113 -7.67 -7.69 7.00
N ASN A 114 -8.15 -8.35 5.93
CA ASN A 114 -9.43 -8.00 5.31
C ASN A 114 -10.59 -8.07 6.31
N SER A 115 -10.63 -9.08 7.18
CA SER A 115 -11.68 -9.21 8.20
C SER A 115 -11.78 -8.01 9.15
N GLN A 116 -10.64 -7.41 9.51
CA GLN A 116 -10.59 -6.20 10.34
C GLN A 116 -11.07 -4.98 9.56
N LYS A 117 -10.57 -4.82 8.32
CA LYS A 117 -11.00 -3.77 7.40
C LYS A 117 -12.51 -3.81 7.16
N ASP A 118 -13.06 -4.99 6.87
CA ASP A 118 -14.48 -5.17 6.56
C ASP A 118 -15.36 -4.78 7.76
N ARG A 119 -14.99 -5.24 8.97
CA ARG A 119 -15.72 -4.87 10.18
C ARG A 119 -15.64 -3.38 10.51
N ILE A 120 -14.47 -2.76 10.31
CA ILE A 120 -14.28 -1.31 10.50
C ILE A 120 -15.10 -0.53 9.47
N ASN A 121 -15.10 -0.97 8.22
CA ASN A 121 -15.85 -0.31 7.15
C ASN A 121 -17.36 -0.40 7.38
N GLU A 122 -17.88 -1.56 7.81
CA GLU A 122 -19.28 -1.75 8.14
C GLU A 122 -19.75 -0.78 9.25
N LEU A 123 -19.00 -0.69 10.35
CA LEU A 123 -19.31 0.23 11.44
C LEU A 123 -19.11 1.70 11.05
N GLY A 124 -18.04 1.97 10.28
CA GLY A 124 -17.65 3.31 9.86
C GLY A 124 -18.62 3.92 8.85
N SER A 125 -19.10 3.12 7.90
CA SER A 125 -20.04 3.55 6.86
C SER A 125 -21.39 3.92 7.45
N ALA A 126 -21.96 3.05 8.31
CA ALA A 126 -23.25 3.30 8.96
C ALA A 126 -23.21 4.58 9.82
N ARG A 127 -22.12 4.76 10.58
CA ARG A 127 -21.90 5.97 11.37
C ARG A 127 -21.75 7.20 10.48
N PHE A 128 -20.97 7.12 9.39
CA PHE A 128 -20.74 8.24 8.49
C PHE A 128 -22.04 8.70 7.80
N ALA A 129 -22.87 7.75 7.35
CA ALA A 129 -24.19 8.01 6.79
C ALA A 129 -25.09 8.75 7.79
N THR A 130 -25.12 8.27 9.04
CA THR A 130 -25.88 8.91 10.13
C THR A 130 -25.37 10.32 10.44
N ASP A 131 -24.04 10.49 10.58
CA ASP A 131 -23.41 11.77 10.91
C ASP A 131 -23.61 12.83 9.79
N THR A 132 -23.75 12.40 8.52
CA THR A 132 -23.85 13.30 7.36
C THR A 132 -25.25 13.39 6.74
N GLY A 133 -26.20 12.59 7.20
CA GLY A 133 -27.54 12.50 6.61
C GLY A 133 -27.57 11.88 5.21
N GLN A 134 -26.53 11.15 4.82
CA GLN A 134 -26.43 10.50 3.50
C GLN A 134 -26.98 9.07 3.55
N THR A 135 -27.48 8.58 2.41
CA THR A 135 -27.97 7.21 2.29
C THR A 135 -26.84 6.29 1.81
N LEU A 136 -26.63 5.17 2.50
CA LEU A 136 -25.71 4.13 2.07
C LEU A 136 -26.28 3.39 0.86
N THR A 137 -25.48 3.27 -0.19
CA THR A 137 -25.82 2.51 -1.40
C THR A 137 -24.77 1.45 -1.62
N ASP A 138 -25.19 0.19 -1.67
CA ASP A 138 -24.32 -0.93 -1.99
C ASP A 138 -24.33 -1.16 -3.50
N PHE A 139 -23.13 -1.22 -4.08
CA PHE A 139 -22.94 -1.59 -5.48
C PHE A 139 -22.21 -2.93 -5.54
N TYR A 140 -22.62 -3.80 -6.47
CA TYR A 140 -21.90 -5.02 -6.78
C TYR A 140 -21.45 -4.95 -8.25
N SER A 141 -20.18 -5.30 -8.49
CA SER A 141 -19.67 -5.56 -9.84
C SER A 141 -19.63 -7.06 -10.04
N VAL A 142 -20.14 -7.54 -11.17
CA VAL A 142 -19.98 -8.93 -11.59
C VAL A 142 -18.85 -8.96 -12.60
N ASP A 143 -17.66 -9.34 -12.14
CA ASP A 143 -16.54 -9.54 -13.05
C ASP A 143 -16.80 -10.82 -13.86
N THR A 144 -17.02 -10.64 -15.16
CA THR A 144 -17.04 -11.74 -16.13
C THR A 144 -15.70 -11.76 -16.84
N LEU A 145 -15.02 -12.90 -16.80
CA LEU A 145 -13.87 -13.13 -17.67
C LEU A 145 -14.39 -13.08 -19.11
N GLY A 146 -13.85 -12.16 -19.91
CA GLY A 146 -14.28 -11.95 -21.29
C GLY A 146 -14.27 -13.29 -22.04
N VAL A 147 -15.45 -13.75 -22.42
CA VAL A 147 -15.57 -14.84 -23.39
C VAL A 147 -15.15 -14.25 -24.73
N GLU A 148 -14.11 -14.80 -25.35
CA GLU A 148 -13.61 -14.37 -26.65
C GLU A 148 -14.76 -14.35 -27.67
N CYS A 149 -14.95 -13.21 -28.34
CA CYS A 149 -15.79 -13.08 -29.54
C CYS A 149 -14.98 -13.40 -30.79
#